data_AF-A0A0E4BYF0-F1
#
_entry.id   AF-A0A0E4BYF0-F1
#
_cell.length_a   1.000
_cell.length_b   1.000
_cell.length_c   1.000
_cell.angle_alpha   90.00
_cell.angle_beta   90.00
_cell.angle_gamma   90.00
#
_symmetry.space_group_name_H-M   'P 1'
#
loop_
_entity.id
_entity.type
_entity.pdbx_description
1 polymer ?
#
loop_
_entity_poly.entity_id
_entity_poly.type
_entity_poly.pdbx_seq_one_letter_code
_entity_poly.pdbx_strand_id
1 'polypeptide(L)'
;MGAAEIELLLWDGASFVVADVGKPLRWISAADRFSFWKTEVKGRLIARDADCFSLDDYPDSYCYVATAWSGTAPMPIIVLEIHH
;
A
#
# COMPACT_ATOMS: atom_id res chain seq x y z
N MET A 1 -0.27 6.92 4.89
CA MET A 1 0.98 7.47 4.31
C MET A 1 0.71 8.05 2.93
N GLY A 2 1.53 8.99 2.45
CA GLY A 2 1.38 9.57 1.11
C GLY A 2 2.17 8.83 0.03
N ALA A 3 1.82 9.04 -1.24
CA ALA A 3 2.43 8.36 -2.38
C ALA A 3 3.95 8.60 -2.52
N ALA A 4 4.41 9.84 -2.30
CA ALA A 4 5.83 10.17 -2.38
C ALA A 4 6.69 9.45 -1.32
N GLU A 5 6.12 9.25 -0.13
CA GLU A 5 6.77 8.54 0.98
C GLU A 5 6.93 7.05 0.66
N ILE A 6 5.88 6.44 0.07
CA ILE A 6 5.90 5.06 -0.40
C ILE A 6 6.95 4.88 -1.52
N GLU A 7 7.01 5.80 -2.48
CA GLU A 7 7.99 5.74 -3.56
C GLU A 7 9.42 5.74 -3.02
N LEU A 8 9.74 6.61 -2.07
CA LEU A 8 11.04 6.65 -1.39
C LEU A 8 11.39 5.32 -0.72
N LEU A 9 10.46 4.75 0.04
CA LEU A 9 10.67 3.48 0.74
C LEU A 9 10.86 2.31 -0.24
N LEU A 10 10.15 2.30 -1.38
CA LEU A 10 10.34 1.27 -2.40
C LEU A 10 11.73 1.33 -3.04
N TRP A 11 12.27 2.54 -3.24
CA TRP A 11 13.63 2.73 -3.70
C TRP A 11 14.66 2.26 -2.66
N ASP A 12 14.38 2.48 -1.37
CA ASP A 12 15.27 2.08 -0.27
C ASP A 12 15.32 0.56 -0.05
N GLY A 13 14.30 -0.17 -0.52
CA GLY A 13 14.28 -1.63 -0.43
C GLY A 13 13.08 -2.21 0.31
N ALA A 14 12.09 -1.39 0.65
CA ALA A 14 10.89 -1.83 1.34
C ALA A 14 10.12 -2.93 0.58
N SER A 15 9.47 -3.78 1.37
CA SER A 15 8.58 -4.83 0.88
C SER A 15 7.13 -4.40 1.00
N PHE A 16 6.27 -4.88 0.09
CA PHE A 16 4.83 -4.72 0.22
C PHE A 16 4.18 -5.95 0.81
N VAL A 17 3.19 -5.73 1.66
CA VAL A 17 2.23 -6.73 2.08
C VAL A 17 0.82 -6.16 1.98
N VAL A 18 -0.09 -6.94 1.39
CA VAL A 18 -1.51 -6.59 1.29
C VAL A 18 -2.25 -7.31 2.41
N ALA A 19 -2.97 -6.53 3.22
CA ALA A 19 -3.83 -7.00 4.29
C ALA A 19 -5.30 -6.81 3.87
N ASP A 20 -5.99 -7.92 3.69
CA ASP A 20 -7.42 -7.96 3.37
C ASP A 20 -8.15 -8.69 4.49
N VAL A 21 -9.16 -8.05 5.08
CA VAL A 21 -9.83 -8.56 6.26
C VAL A 21 -10.47 -9.92 5.96
N GLY A 22 -10.10 -10.92 6.77
CA GLY A 22 -10.57 -12.29 6.59
C GLY A 22 -9.78 -13.12 5.56
N LYS A 23 -8.74 -12.55 4.93
CA LYS A 23 -7.83 -13.27 4.02
C LYS A 23 -6.40 -13.31 4.57
N PRO A 24 -5.58 -14.28 4.14
CA PRO A 24 -4.16 -14.30 4.51
C PRO A 24 -3.42 -13.09 3.94
N LEU A 25 -2.38 -12.64 4.66
CA LEU A 25 -1.48 -11.59 4.21
C LEU A 25 -0.80 -11.98 2.89
N ARG A 26 -0.94 -11.14 1.88
CA ARG A 26 -0.35 -11.36 0.56
C ARG A 26 0.92 -10.52 0.42
N TRP A 27 2.07 -11.18 0.45
CA TRP A 27 3.36 -10.56 0.19
C TRP A 27 3.57 -10.35 -1.30
N ILE A 28 4.08 -9.18 -1.66
CA ILE A 28 4.46 -8.88 -3.05
C ILE A 28 5.96 -9.11 -3.18
N SER A 29 6.35 -9.78 -4.27
CA SER A 29 7.76 -10.06 -4.54
C SER A 29 8.54 -8.75 -4.73
N ALA A 30 9.83 -8.77 -4.40
CA ALA A 30 10.70 -7.61 -4.62
C ALA A 30 10.83 -7.23 -6.11
N ALA A 31 10.67 -8.20 -7.02
CA ALA A 31 10.68 -7.96 -8.46
C ALA A 31 9.41 -7.24 -8.93
N ASP A 32 8.26 -7.55 -8.32
CA ASP A 32 6.96 -7.03 -8.73
C ASP A 32 6.54 -5.75 -8.00
N ARG A 33 7.21 -5.39 -6.90
CA ARG A 33 6.79 -4.27 -6.03
C ARG A 33 6.60 -2.94 -6.77
N PHE A 34 7.48 -2.63 -7.74
CA PHE A 34 7.38 -1.39 -8.51
C PHE A 34 6.25 -1.43 -9.54
N SER A 35 6.04 -2.57 -10.18
CA SER A 35 4.92 -2.77 -11.10
C SER A 35 3.60 -2.68 -10.34
N PHE A 36 3.49 -3.42 -9.23
CA PHE A 36 2.33 -3.41 -8.35
C PHE A 36 1.99 -2.01 -7.82
N TRP A 37 3.01 -1.26 -7.37
CA TRP A 37 2.83 0.15 -6.97
C TRP A 37 2.20 0.99 -8.09
N LYS A 38 2.75 0.93 -9.30
CA LYS A 38 2.34 1.79 -10.43
C LYS A 38 0.98 1.41 -10.99
N THR A 39 0.70 0.13 -11.12
CA THR A 39 -0.52 -0.35 -11.80
C THR A 39 -1.71 -0.48 -10.87
N GLU A 40 -1.48 -0.74 -9.58
CA GLU A 40 -2.55 -1.06 -8.64
C GLU A 40 -2.69 -0.02 -7.54
N VAL A 41 -1.64 0.18 -6.75
CA VAL A 41 -1.72 0.91 -5.48
C VAL A 41 -1.81 2.41 -5.71
N LYS A 42 -0.97 2.98 -6.58
CA LYS A 42 -0.86 4.44 -6.77
C LYS A 42 -2.17 5.11 -7.18
N GLY A 43 -3.00 4.43 -7.97
CA GLY A 43 -4.30 4.94 -8.40
C GLY A 43 -5.43 4.75 -7.39
N ARG A 44 -5.22 3.90 -6.38
CA ARG A 44 -6.22 3.52 -5.36
C ARG A 44 -5.81 3.88 -3.93
N LEU A 45 -4.70 4.60 -3.78
CA LEU A 45 -4.18 4.99 -2.49
C LEU A 45 -4.98 6.17 -1.96
N ILE A 46 -5.44 6.05 -0.72
CA ILE A 46 -6.07 7.17 -0.03
C ILE A 46 -5.05 8.28 0.22
N ALA A 47 -5.45 9.53 -0.04
CA ALA A 47 -4.62 10.69 0.23
C ALA A 47 -4.31 10.78 1.73
N ARG A 48 -3.07 11.14 2.07
CA ARG A 48 -2.61 11.23 3.46
C ARG A 48 -3.49 12.12 4.34
N ASP A 49 -4.02 13.20 3.76
CA ASP A 49 -4.80 14.22 4.45
C ASP A 49 -6.32 14.03 4.26
N ALA A 50 -6.77 12.86 3.81
CA ALA A 50 -8.20 12.57 3.70
C ALA A 50 -8.78 12.20 5.08
N ASP A 51 -9.56 13.08 5.68
CA ASP A 51 -10.35 12.79 6.90
C ASP A 51 -11.48 11.77 6.64
N CYS A 52 -11.92 11.65 5.39
CA CYS A 52 -12.95 10.71 4.96
C CYS A 52 -12.69 10.30 3.51
N PHE A 53 -12.97 9.06 3.16
CA PHE A 53 -12.90 8.55 1.80
C PHE A 53 -14.21 7.83 1.45
N SER A 54 -14.65 8.00 0.21
CA SER A 54 -15.77 7.25 -0.35
C SER A 54 -15.21 6.18 -1.27
N LEU A 55 -15.70 4.95 -1.16
CA LEU A 55 -15.29 3.85 -2.04
C LEU A 55 -15.70 4.08 -3.50
N ASP A 56 -16.78 4.83 -3.73
CA ASP A 56 -17.26 5.23 -5.06
C ASP A 56 -16.25 6.12 -5.82
N ASP A 57 -15.32 6.76 -5.11
CA ASP A 57 -14.26 7.59 -5.72
C ASP A 57 -13.15 6.74 -6.36
N TYR A 58 -13.14 5.43 -6.08
CA TYR A 58 -12.08 4.52 -6.49
C TYR A 58 -12.57 3.46 -7.49
N PRO A 59 -11.72 3.10 -8.46
CA PRO A 59 -12.06 2.05 -9.43
C PRO A 59 -12.29 0.72 -8.73
N ASP A 60 -13.36 0.04 -9.15
CA ASP A 60 -13.86 -1.23 -8.57
C ASP A 60 -14.32 -1.11 -7.11
N SER A 61 -14.56 0.12 -6.64
CA SER A 61 -15.10 0.42 -5.30
C SER A 61 -14.23 -0.09 -4.15
N TYR A 62 -12.92 -0.10 -4.33
CA TYR A 62 -11.97 -0.42 -3.26
C TYR A 62 -10.77 0.51 -3.28
N CYS A 63 -10.16 0.67 -2.11
CA CYS A 63 -9.00 1.55 -1.92
C CYS A 63 -7.98 0.93 -0.98
N TYR A 64 -6.78 1.51 -0.97
CA TYR A 64 -5.70 1.12 -0.08
C TYR A 64 -5.41 2.23 0.94
N VAL A 65 -5.32 1.82 2.20
CA VAL A 65 -4.62 2.59 3.25
C VAL A 65 -3.21 2.02 3.36
N ALA A 66 -2.20 2.89 3.20
CA ALA A 66 -0.82 2.50 3.36
C ALA A 66 -0.25 2.93 4.71
N THR A 67 0.37 1.99 5.41
CA THR A 67 1.04 2.20 6.70
C THR A 67 2.44 1.55 6.66
N ALA A 68 3.46 2.26 7.14
CA ALA A 68 4.82 1.77 7.19
C ALA A 68 5.07 1.16 8.56
N TRP A 69 5.45 -0.10 8.56
CA TRP A 69 5.81 -0.84 9.75
C TRP A 69 7.32 -0.95 9.77
N SER A 70 7.91 -0.29 10.76
CA SER A 70 9.32 -0.47 11.11
C SER A 70 9.39 -1.44 12.30
N GLY A 71 10.36 -2.35 12.27
CA GLY A 71 10.52 -3.38 13.28
C GLY A 71 11.99 -3.80 13.37
N THR A 72 12.25 -5.04 13.78
CA THR A 72 13.60 -5.62 13.79
C THR A 72 14.11 -5.99 12.40
N ALA A 73 13.27 -5.90 11.37
CA ALA A 73 13.67 -6.10 9.99
C ALA A 73 14.59 -4.95 9.51
N PRO A 74 15.59 -5.24 8.68
CA PRO A 74 16.53 -4.22 8.18
C PRO A 74 15.86 -3.21 7.24
N MET A 75 14.76 -3.58 6.61
CA MET A 75 13.99 -2.73 5.70
C MET A 75 12.55 -2.60 6.20
N PRO A 76 11.94 -1.41 6.08
CA PRO A 76 10.56 -1.20 6.47
C PRO A 76 9.60 -2.00 5.58
N ILE A 77 8.47 -2.38 6.14
CA ILE A 77 7.39 -3.07 5.43
C ILE A 77 6.27 -2.07 5.19
N ILE A 78 5.82 -1.98 3.95
CA ILE A 78 4.66 -1.16 3.59
C ILE A 78 3.44 -2.07 3.61
N VAL A 79 2.59 -1.88 4.61
CA VAL A 79 1.32 -2.59 4.77
C VAL A 79 0.25 -1.82 4.00
N LEU A 80 -0.42 -2.53 3.11
CA LEU A 80 -1.52 -2.02 2.30
C LEU A 80 -2.81 -2.69 2.76
N GLU A 81 -3.59 -1.96 3.54
CA GLU A 81 -4.90 -2.40 4.00
C GLU A 81 -5.91 -2.11 2.90
N ILE A 82 -6.57 -3.15 2.39
CA ILE A 82 -7.63 -2.99 1.40
C ILE A 82 -8.97 -2.75 2.10
N HIS A 83 -9.68 -1.73 1.64
CA HIS A 83 -11.03 -1.40 2.09
C HIS A 83 -11.97 -1.53 0.88
N HIS A 84 -13.06 -2.27 1.08
CA HIS A 84 -14.12 -2.57 0.12
C HIS A 84 -15.49 -2.22 0.70
#